data_AF-A0P1P2-F1
#
_entry.id   AF-A0P1P2-F1
#
_cell.length_a   1.000
_cell.length_b   1.000
_cell.length_c   1.000
_cell.angle_alpha   90.00
_cell.angle_beta   90.00
_cell.angle_gamma   90.00
#
_symmetry.space_group_name_H-M   'P 1'
#
loop_
_entity.id
_entity.type
_entity.pdbx_description
1 polymer ?
#
loop_
_entity_poly.entity_id
_entity_poly.type
_entity_poly.pdbx_seq_one_letter_code
_entity_poly.pdbx_strand_id
1 'polypeptide(L)'
;MLGQIGQLFGLSGQKERGRELLEKPLVFNPGKTGSYQGSLAIICYMQKDYSCATNAIEHSDATQVNTYFGIAAVIYAQTGDIGKANAALEKFRQAAPSFIPNMWQELSARNIPLEDQLHIADGLRKLDVAIPQLPEVQ
;
A
#
# COMPACT_ATOMS: atom_id res chain seq x y z
N MET A 1 -11.97 14.14 7.42
CA MET A 1 -11.44 14.98 6.32
C MET A 1 -9.92 14.94 6.23
N LEU A 2 -9.15 15.24 7.28
CA LEU A 2 -7.67 15.25 7.19
C LEU A 2 -7.05 13.92 6.71
N GLY A 3 -7.53 12.77 7.20
CA GLY A 3 -7.00 11.47 6.76
C GLY A 3 -7.27 11.15 5.28
N GLN A 4 -8.44 11.53 4.75
CA GLN A 4 -8.75 11.36 3.31
C GLN A 4 -7.89 12.28 2.44
N ILE A 5 -7.68 13.54 2.87
CA ILE A 5 -6.82 14.50 2.17
C ILE A 5 -5.36 14.02 2.22
N GLY A 6 -4.91 13.50 3.36
CA GLY A 6 -3.58 12.92 3.52
C GLY A 6 -3.35 11.71 2.60
N GLN A 7 -4.35 10.82 2.50
CA GLN A 7 -4.31 9.70 1.56
C GLN A 7 -4.18 10.19 0.11
N LEU A 8 -4.97 11.17 -0.32
CA LEU A 8 -4.91 11.72 -1.68
C LEU A 8 -3.54 12.33 -1.99
N PHE A 9 -2.99 13.15 -1.10
CA PHE A 9 -1.67 13.74 -1.29
C PHE A 9 -0.57 12.68 -1.31
N GLY A 10 -0.62 11.74 -0.37
CA GLY A 10 0.40 10.70 -0.26
C GLY A 10 0.42 9.76 -1.47
N LEU A 11 -0.75 9.35 -1.96
CA LEU A 11 -0.84 8.52 -3.17
C LEU A 11 -0.46 9.28 -4.44
N SER A 12 -0.66 10.59 -4.51
CA SER A 12 -0.31 11.42 -5.69
C SER A 12 1.14 11.91 -5.73
N GLY A 13 2.02 11.33 -4.91
CA GLY A 13 3.45 11.67 -4.88
C GLY A 13 3.85 12.77 -3.91
N GLN A 14 2.90 13.47 -3.28
CA GLN A 14 3.18 14.37 -2.14
C GLN A 14 3.27 13.57 -0.84
N LYS A 15 4.18 12.58 -0.81
CA LYS A 15 4.30 11.54 0.23
C LYS A 15 4.49 12.12 1.63
N GLU A 16 5.39 13.09 1.79
CA GLU A 16 5.70 13.75 3.08
C GLU A 16 4.47 14.49 3.62
N ARG A 17 3.81 15.26 2.75
CA ARG A 17 2.60 16.01 3.11
C ARG A 17 1.44 15.08 3.43
N GLY A 18 1.28 14.00 2.66
CA GLY A 18 0.25 12.99 2.89
C GLY A 18 0.41 12.30 4.24
N ARG A 19 1.64 11.91 4.57
CA ARG A 19 2.01 11.33 5.86
C ARG A 19 1.71 12.27 7.03
N GLU A 20 2.14 13.53 6.95
CA GLU A 20 1.89 14.52 8.02
C GLU A 20 0.38 14.67 8.32
N LEU A 21 -0.45 14.66 7.29
CA LEU A 21 -1.91 14.78 7.42
C LEU A 21 -2.59 13.50 7.93
N LEU A 22 -1.97 12.33 7.75
CA LEU A 22 -2.44 11.04 8.28
C LEU A 22 -2.01 10.83 9.74
N GLU A 23 -0.82 11.27 10.11
CA GLU A 23 -0.30 11.14 11.48
C GLU A 23 -1.02 12.08 12.46
N LYS A 24 -1.39 13.30 12.03
CA LYS A 24 -2.12 14.26 12.88
C LYS A 24 -3.38 13.66 13.53
N PRO A 25 -4.32 13.03 12.78
CA PRO A 25 -5.48 12.35 13.37
C PRO A 25 -5.14 11.18 14.31
N LEU A 26 -4.05 10.44 14.05
CA LEU A 26 -3.65 9.29 14.86
C LEU A 26 -3.27 9.69 16.29
N VAL A 27 -2.69 10.88 16.46
CA VAL A 27 -2.34 11.44 17.77
C VAL A 27 -3.58 11.71 18.63
N PHE A 28 -4.71 12.10 18.01
CA PHE A 28 -5.91 12.54 18.74
C PHE A 28 -7.04 11.51 18.82
N ASN A 29 -7.02 10.45 18.00
CA ASN A 29 -8.06 9.41 17.99
C ASN A 29 -7.49 8.02 17.64
N PRO A 30 -6.81 7.35 18.58
CA PRO A 30 -6.12 6.08 18.29
C PRO A 30 -7.08 4.90 18.00
N GLY A 31 -8.36 4.99 18.39
CA GLY A 31 -9.32 3.87 18.31
C GLY A 31 -10.27 3.83 17.09
N LYS A 32 -10.16 4.74 16.12
CA LYS A 32 -11.09 4.84 14.96
C LYS A 32 -10.40 4.90 13.59
N THR A 33 -9.16 4.43 13.48
CA THR A 33 -8.25 4.88 12.41
C THR A 33 -7.58 3.77 11.62
N GLY A 34 -7.97 2.50 11.74
CA GLY A 34 -7.22 1.46 11.06
C GLY A 34 -7.28 1.54 9.52
N SER A 35 -8.30 2.18 8.92
CA SER A 35 -8.28 2.60 7.50
C SER A 35 -7.19 3.64 7.17
N TYR A 36 -6.92 4.58 8.09
CA TYR A 36 -5.82 5.53 7.95
C TYR A 36 -4.46 4.88 8.17
N GLN A 37 -4.38 3.89 9.06
CA GLN A 37 -3.17 3.07 9.21
C GLN A 37 -2.82 2.31 7.94
N GLY A 38 -3.82 1.74 7.23
CA GLY A 38 -3.58 1.11 5.93
C GLY A 38 -3.06 2.10 4.86
N SER A 39 -3.55 3.34 4.89
CA SER A 39 -3.08 4.41 3.99
C SER A 39 -1.68 4.90 4.36
N LEU A 40 -1.39 5.04 5.65
CA LEU A 40 -0.06 5.38 6.16
C LEU A 40 0.95 4.30 5.79
N ALA A 41 0.57 3.02 5.89
CA ALA A 41 1.43 1.89 5.57
C ALA A 41 1.94 1.94 4.12
N ILE A 42 1.05 2.17 3.14
CA ILE A 42 1.47 2.26 1.73
C ILE A 42 2.30 3.53 1.46
N ILE A 43 1.99 4.65 2.11
CA ILE A 43 2.78 5.88 1.95
C ILE A 43 4.19 5.69 2.53
N CYS A 44 4.32 5.13 3.73
CA CYS A 44 5.62 4.81 4.32
C CYS A 44 6.40 3.79 3.46
N TYR A 45 5.71 2.80 2.89
CA TYR A 45 6.33 1.85 1.96
C TYR A 45 6.90 2.55 0.71
N MET A 46 6.13 3.46 0.09
CA MET A 46 6.58 4.26 -1.06
C MET A 46 7.75 5.20 -0.70
N GLN A 47 7.81 5.68 0.55
CA GLN A 47 8.95 6.42 1.09
C GLN A 47 10.15 5.54 1.48
N LYS A 48 10.05 4.21 1.33
CA LYS A 48 11.04 3.22 1.77
C LYS A 48 11.31 3.22 3.27
N ASP A 49 10.42 3.80 4.06
CA ASP A 49 10.41 3.73 5.52
C ASP A 49 9.67 2.45 5.95
N TYR A 50 10.37 1.32 5.83
CA TYR A 50 9.79 0.00 6.08
C TYR A 50 9.45 -0.21 7.56
N SER A 51 10.15 0.46 8.47
CA SER A 51 9.81 0.42 9.90
C SER A 51 8.45 1.06 10.16
N CYS A 52 8.19 2.25 9.59
CA CYS A 52 6.86 2.86 9.64
C CYS A 52 5.83 1.98 8.95
N ALA A 53 6.13 1.46 7.75
CA ALA A 53 5.19 0.67 6.97
C ALA A 53 4.73 -0.59 7.71
N THR A 54 5.66 -1.32 8.33
CA THR A 54 5.34 -2.50 9.14
C THR A 54 4.52 -2.13 10.38
N ASN A 55 4.91 -1.08 11.10
CA ASN A 55 4.13 -0.66 12.28
C ASN A 55 2.69 -0.27 11.89
N ALA A 56 2.53 0.50 10.83
CA ALA A 56 1.21 0.95 10.37
C ALA A 56 0.34 -0.22 9.88
N ILE A 57 0.89 -1.17 9.11
CA ILE A 57 0.08 -2.31 8.63
C ILE A 57 -0.34 -3.24 9.77
N GLU A 58 0.50 -3.45 10.79
CA GLU A 58 0.17 -4.30 11.94
C GLU A 58 -0.90 -3.67 12.86
N HIS A 59 -1.02 -2.35 12.86
CA HIS A 59 -2.04 -1.62 13.62
C HIS A 59 -3.29 -1.25 12.80
N SER A 60 -3.37 -1.73 11.55
CA SER A 60 -4.52 -1.47 10.68
C SER A 60 -5.60 -2.54 10.88
N ASP A 61 -6.85 -2.07 11.03
CA ASP A 61 -8.05 -2.91 11.07
C ASP A 61 -8.74 -3.00 9.69
N ALA A 62 -8.12 -2.46 8.64
CA ALA A 62 -8.71 -2.23 7.32
C ALA A 62 -8.87 -3.49 6.46
N THR A 63 -9.02 -4.65 7.10
CA THR A 63 -9.19 -5.97 6.45
C THR A 63 -10.41 -6.06 5.54
N GLN A 64 -11.37 -5.12 5.67
CA GLN A 64 -12.54 -4.98 4.79
C GLN A 64 -12.22 -4.30 3.45
N VAL A 65 -11.04 -3.67 3.31
CA VAL A 65 -10.61 -3.01 2.08
C VAL A 65 -9.79 -3.99 1.26
N ASN A 66 -10.26 -4.38 0.07
CA ASN A 66 -9.60 -5.45 -0.71
C ASN A 66 -8.10 -5.21 -0.98
N THR A 67 -7.68 -3.96 -1.18
CA THR A 67 -6.27 -3.61 -1.43
C THR A 67 -5.39 -3.69 -0.18
N TYR A 68 -5.96 -3.78 1.02
CA TYR A 68 -5.23 -3.94 2.28
C TYR A 68 -4.26 -5.13 2.22
N PHE A 69 -4.75 -6.27 1.74
CA PHE A 69 -3.95 -7.49 1.66
C PHE A 69 -2.78 -7.35 0.67
N GLY A 70 -2.94 -6.59 -0.40
CA GLY A 70 -1.85 -6.28 -1.34
C GLY A 70 -0.77 -5.41 -0.70
N ILE A 71 -1.16 -4.39 0.08
CA ILE A 71 -0.23 -3.54 0.84
C ILE A 71 0.54 -4.37 1.87
N ALA A 72 -0.14 -5.23 2.62
CA ALA A 72 0.48 -6.14 3.57
C ALA A 72 1.47 -7.10 2.90
N ALA A 73 1.09 -7.68 1.75
CA ALA A 73 1.95 -8.60 1.01
C ALA A 73 3.29 -7.95 0.62
N VAL A 74 3.26 -6.75 0.02
CA VAL A 74 4.49 -6.07 -0.41
C VAL A 74 5.36 -5.59 0.76
N ILE A 75 4.75 -5.19 1.88
CA ILE A 75 5.49 -4.79 3.09
C ILE A 75 6.19 -5.99 3.71
N TYR A 76 5.48 -7.10 3.94
CA TYR A 76 6.08 -8.31 4.52
C TYR A 76 7.14 -8.93 3.60
N ALA A 77 6.92 -8.92 2.27
CA ALA A 77 7.92 -9.37 1.31
C ALA A 77 9.20 -8.52 1.37
N GLN A 78 9.04 -7.21 1.54
CA GLN A 78 10.14 -6.27 1.60
C GLN A 78 10.95 -6.39 2.90
N THR A 79 10.31 -6.72 4.02
CA THR A 79 10.96 -6.88 5.33
C THR A 79 11.40 -8.31 5.64
N GLY A 80 11.12 -9.27 4.75
CA GLY A 80 11.61 -10.65 4.83
C GLY A 80 10.69 -11.64 5.55
N ASP A 81 9.49 -11.22 5.98
CA ASP A 81 8.47 -12.13 6.53
C ASP A 81 7.67 -12.80 5.40
N ILE A 82 8.36 -13.67 4.64
CA ILE A 82 7.80 -14.32 3.44
C ILE A 82 6.56 -15.17 3.77
N GLY A 83 6.49 -15.73 4.98
CA GLY A 83 5.33 -16.47 5.46
C GLY A 83 4.07 -15.60 5.53
N LYS A 84 4.14 -14.45 6.22
CA LYS A 84 3.03 -13.49 6.25
C LYS A 84 2.75 -12.89 4.88
N ALA A 85 3.79 -12.66 4.08
CA ALA A 85 3.65 -12.10 2.74
C ALA A 85 2.83 -13.00 1.81
N ASN A 86 3.13 -14.31 1.77
CA ASN A 86 2.36 -15.28 0.98
C ASN A 86 0.92 -15.42 1.49
N ALA A 87 0.72 -15.46 2.81
CA ALA A 87 -0.63 -15.51 3.38
C ALA A 87 -1.46 -14.26 3.02
N ALA A 88 -0.84 -13.08 2.99
CA ALA A 88 -1.50 -11.85 2.56
C ALA A 88 -1.76 -11.84 1.05
N LEU A 89 -0.82 -12.32 0.22
CA LEU A 89 -0.98 -12.43 -1.22
C LEU A 89 -2.17 -13.33 -1.60
N GLU A 90 -2.33 -14.47 -0.94
CA GLU A 90 -3.46 -15.37 -1.17
C GLU A 90 -4.81 -14.68 -0.89
N LYS A 91 -4.91 -13.98 0.24
CA LYS A 91 -6.11 -13.18 0.57
C LYS A 91 -6.34 -12.06 -0.44
N PHE A 92 -5.27 -11.43 -0.91
CA PHE A 92 -5.36 -10.37 -1.91
C PHE A 92 -5.90 -10.89 -3.25
N ARG A 93 -5.42 -12.05 -3.72
CA ARG A 93 -5.92 -12.69 -4.95
C ARG A 93 -7.40 -13.06 -4.84
N GLN A 94 -7.87 -13.45 -3.66
CA GLN A 94 -9.28 -13.74 -3.42
C GLN A 94 -10.13 -12.46 -3.37
N ALA A 95 -9.66 -11.42 -2.68
CA ALA A 95 -10.41 -10.18 -2.47
C ALA A 95 -10.42 -9.26 -3.71
N ALA A 96 -9.36 -9.27 -4.51
CA ALA A 96 -9.20 -8.42 -5.70
C ALA A 96 -8.56 -9.20 -6.87
N PRO A 97 -9.25 -10.22 -7.42
CA PRO A 97 -8.68 -11.14 -8.41
C PRO A 97 -8.21 -10.44 -9.70
N SER A 98 -8.83 -9.31 -10.06
CA SER A 98 -8.47 -8.53 -11.24
C SER A 98 -7.30 -7.56 -11.02
N PHE A 99 -6.84 -7.36 -9.78
CA PHE A 99 -5.88 -6.29 -9.49
C PHE A 99 -4.51 -6.56 -10.10
N ILE A 100 -3.88 -7.70 -9.82
CA ILE A 100 -2.54 -8.04 -10.34
C ILE A 100 -2.52 -8.05 -11.89
N PRO A 101 -3.50 -8.68 -12.59
CA PRO A 101 -3.57 -8.60 -14.04
C PRO A 101 -3.65 -7.18 -14.61
N ASN A 102 -4.27 -6.24 -13.87
CA ASN A 102 -4.47 -4.85 -14.29
C ASN A 102 -3.65 -3.84 -13.47
N MET A 103 -2.55 -4.26 -12.85
CA MET A 103 -1.96 -3.49 -11.73
C MET A 103 -1.57 -2.07 -12.12
N TRP A 104 -1.03 -1.88 -13.33
CA TRP A 104 -0.58 -0.56 -13.79
C TRP A 104 -1.74 0.41 -13.94
N GLN A 105 -2.88 -0.06 -14.46
CA GLN A 105 -4.11 0.72 -14.55
C GLN A 105 -4.67 1.02 -13.17
N GLU A 106 -4.70 0.02 -12.27
CA GLU A 106 -5.18 0.18 -10.89
C GLU A 106 -4.34 1.21 -10.11
N LEU A 107 -3.02 1.13 -10.20
CA LEU A 107 -2.11 2.06 -9.51
C LEU A 107 -2.17 3.46 -10.12
N SER A 108 -2.23 3.56 -11.45
CA SER A 108 -2.38 4.85 -12.15
C SER A 108 -3.72 5.53 -11.83
N ALA A 109 -4.82 4.77 -11.73
CA ALA A 109 -6.13 5.30 -11.33
C ALA A 109 -6.14 5.87 -9.89
N ARG A 110 -5.16 5.48 -9.07
CA ARG A 110 -4.92 6.02 -7.71
C ARG A 110 -3.94 7.19 -7.69
N ASN A 111 -3.51 7.66 -8.86
CA ASN A 111 -2.53 8.72 -9.06
C ASN A 111 -1.12 8.38 -8.53
N ILE A 112 -0.80 7.09 -8.35
CA ILE A 112 0.51 6.67 -7.85
C ILE A 112 1.58 6.98 -8.90
N PRO A 113 2.65 7.75 -8.58
CA PRO A 113 3.73 8.03 -9.51
C PRO A 113 4.41 6.75 -10.00
N LEU A 114 4.90 6.75 -11.25
CA LEU A 114 5.50 5.56 -11.87
C LEU A 114 6.63 4.95 -11.03
N GLU A 115 7.47 5.76 -10.39
CA GLU A 115 8.54 5.28 -9.50
C GLU A 115 7.99 4.41 -8.35
N ASP A 116 6.87 4.81 -7.77
CA ASP A 116 6.23 4.12 -6.66
C ASP A 116 5.48 2.89 -7.17
N GLN A 117 4.91 2.94 -8.38
CA GLN A 117 4.31 1.77 -9.02
C GLN A 117 5.36 0.68 -9.28
N LEU A 118 6.53 1.07 -9.79
CA LEU A 118 7.65 0.15 -10.01
C LEU A 118 8.13 -0.44 -8.69
N HIS A 119 8.20 0.36 -7.62
CA HIS A 119 8.56 -0.14 -6.30
C HIS A 119 7.57 -1.19 -5.78
N ILE A 120 6.26 -0.94 -5.93
CA ILE A 120 5.20 -1.90 -5.57
C ILE A 120 5.32 -3.19 -6.40
N ALA A 121 5.57 -3.08 -7.71
CA ALA A 121 5.79 -4.22 -8.58
C ALA A 121 7.00 -5.06 -8.14
N ASP A 122 8.11 -4.43 -7.77
CA ASP A 122 9.28 -5.12 -7.23
C ASP A 122 8.97 -5.84 -5.92
N GLY A 123 8.16 -5.24 -5.04
CA GLY A 123 7.65 -5.89 -3.83
C GLY A 123 6.87 -7.17 -4.12
N LEU A 124 6.01 -7.16 -5.14
CA LEU A 124 5.25 -8.36 -5.55
C LEU A 124 6.14 -9.41 -6.24
N ARG A 125 7.15 -9.00 -7.03
CA ARG A 125 8.10 -9.92 -7.67
C ARG A 125 8.86 -10.78 -6.67
N LYS A 126 9.11 -10.27 -5.46
CA LYS A 126 9.72 -11.05 -4.36
C LYS A 126 8.86 -12.23 -3.89
N LEU A 127 7.60 -12.29 -4.30
CA LEU A 127 6.64 -13.36 -4.00
C LEU A 127 6.38 -14.24 -5.22
N ASP A 128 7.31 -14.26 -6.18
CA ASP A 128 7.22 -15.01 -7.43
C ASP A 128 5.93 -14.70 -8.24
N VAL A 129 5.39 -13.49 -8.06
CA VAL A 129 4.23 -13.01 -8.80
C VAL A 129 4.67 -12.58 -10.20
N ALA A 130 4.06 -13.18 -11.23
CA ALA A 130 4.17 -12.68 -12.59
C ALA A 130 3.46 -11.32 -12.71
N ILE A 131 4.25 -10.27 -12.87
CA ILE A 131 3.77 -8.90 -13.05
C ILE A 131 3.58 -8.62 -14.55
N PRO A 132 2.44 -8.07 -14.99
CA PRO A 132 2.24 -7.70 -16.39
C PRO A 132 3.31 -6.72 -16.87
N GLN A 133 3.62 -6.72 -18.17
CA GLN A 133 4.52 -5.73 -18.74
C GLN A 133 3.94 -4.32 -18.54
N LEU A 134 4.82 -3.36 -18.27
CA LEU A 134 4.42 -1.96 -18.17
C LEU A 134 3.85 -1.54 -19.54
N PRO A 135 2.66 -0.91 -19.61
CA PRO A 135 2.12 -0.44 -20.86
C PRO A 135 3.08 0.55 -21.51
N GLU A 136 3.27 0.46 -22.82
CA GLU A 136 3.94 1.52 -23.56
C GLU A 136 3.12 2.80 -23.40
N VAL A 137 3.76 3.85 -22.87
CA VAL A 137 3.14 5.18 -22.80
C VAL A 137 3.03 5.70 -24.23
N GLN A 138 1.81 5.75 -24.75
CA GLN A 138 1.50 6.43 -26.01
C GLN A 138 1.44 7.95 -25.82
#